data_AF-A0A2V7H9S6-F1
#
_entry.id   AF-A0A2V7H9S6-F1
#
_cell.length_a   1.000
_cell.length_b   1.000
_cell.length_c   1.000
_cell.angle_alpha   90.00
_cell.angle_beta   90.00
_cell.angle_gamma   90.00
#
_symmetry.space_group_name_H-M   'P 1'
#
loop_
_entity.id
_entity.type
_entity.pdbx_description
1 polymer ?
#
loop_
_entity_poly.entity_id
_entity_poly.type
_entity_poly.pdbx_seq_one_letter_code
_entity_poly.pdbx_strand_id
1 'polypeptide(L)'
;MITAGLVMTALFLLLPLVDPAQPGWPVAGSLIRPLAYYVIAPVSNVLDALTILSPAQYWITFVSCALGFLFLCARRHGRSRRGFTFWKTVRALVGFTGGAVAVIGVALVAWRPMASLQLRDPDLITVDFHSHTSASHDGRSGFDAERNREWHSSSGFDAVYVTDHRTFDGALDAAQHNPLKAGERTTLLPGVELRDGDEHPILIGVDPKRMRITSPDWKEAAVAADGGPAPPILLLSMPGDILRIPLDETTGPVRIAGIELSDGSPRGIAQSARDQEAILALADKLHLALVSASDNHGWGRTAPAWSVMRIPGWREMSPAQLDVAIRHTIISEGPRAIEVAARRTAAPPATPIGMAVGGIAVGVVMLRTMDPPERISWLVWSWGLCFVSLRQASRSRLKSRARIPKPRAAPRPAVDAAA
;
A
#
# COMPACT_ATOMS: atom_id res chain seq x y z
N MET A 1 23.38 -10.08 -12.41
CA MET A 1 21.94 -10.33 -12.67
C MET A 1 21.10 -9.10 -12.38
N ILE A 2 21.17 -8.48 -11.19
CA ILE A 2 20.38 -7.26 -10.87
C ILE A 2 20.62 -6.12 -11.87
N THR A 3 21.88 -5.78 -12.17
CA THR A 3 22.22 -4.75 -13.18
C THR A 3 21.61 -5.04 -14.55
N ALA A 4 21.72 -6.29 -15.03
CA ALA A 4 21.14 -6.68 -16.31
C ALA A 4 19.60 -6.58 -16.27
N GLY A 5 18.97 -6.99 -15.17
CA GLY A 5 17.53 -6.83 -14.96
C GLY A 5 17.09 -5.36 -15.00
N LEU A 6 17.81 -4.47 -14.30
CA LEU A 6 17.52 -3.03 -14.28
C LEU A 6 17.67 -2.39 -15.66
N VAL A 7 18.68 -2.79 -16.44
CA VAL A 7 18.89 -2.30 -17.81
C VAL A 7 17.80 -2.83 -18.73
N MET A 8 17.49 -4.13 -18.67
CA MET A 8 16.45 -4.74 -19.51
C MET A 8 15.07 -4.15 -19.22
N THR A 9 14.70 -3.93 -17.96
CA THR A 9 13.39 -3.32 -17.65
C THR A 9 13.35 -1.83 -17.97
N ALA A 10 14.48 -1.13 -18.02
CA ALA A 10 14.55 0.27 -18.45
C ALA A 10 14.21 0.45 -19.95
N LEU A 11 14.35 -0.59 -20.77
CA LEU A 11 13.94 -0.57 -22.17
C LEU A 11 12.42 -0.69 -22.37
N PHE A 12 11.70 -1.14 -21.33
CA PHE A 12 10.26 -1.41 -21.39
C PHE A 12 9.56 -0.74 -20.21
N LEU A 13 9.70 0.57 -20.05
CA LEU A 13 9.09 1.29 -18.93
C LEU A 13 7.56 1.15 -18.92
N LEU A 14 6.99 1.14 -17.72
CA LEU A 14 5.57 1.24 -17.48
C LEU A 14 5.29 2.53 -16.74
N LEU A 15 4.15 3.18 -17.03
CA LEU A 15 3.68 4.30 -16.21
C LEU A 15 3.38 3.78 -14.80
N PRO A 16 3.89 4.46 -13.75
CA PRO A 16 3.71 4.03 -12.37
C PRO A 16 2.29 4.24 -11.85
N LEU A 17 1.52 5.11 -12.51
CA LEU A 17 0.12 5.38 -12.23
C LEU A 17 -0.75 4.95 -13.41
N VAL A 18 -1.97 4.53 -13.12
CA VAL A 18 -3.03 4.17 -14.08
C VAL A 18 -4.37 4.68 -13.58
N ASP A 19 -5.26 4.99 -14.51
CA ASP A 19 -6.69 5.05 -14.22
C ASP A 19 -7.30 3.65 -14.44
N PRO A 20 -7.78 2.96 -13.38
CA PRO A 20 -8.43 1.66 -13.53
C PRO A 20 -9.79 1.74 -14.23
N ALA A 21 -10.47 2.90 -14.23
CA ALA A 21 -11.71 3.11 -14.98
C ALA A 21 -11.42 3.35 -16.47
N GLN A 22 -10.29 3.99 -16.79
CA GLN A 22 -9.91 4.33 -18.17
C GLN A 22 -8.47 3.91 -18.50
N PRO A 23 -8.21 2.61 -18.70
CA PRO A 23 -6.87 2.11 -18.97
C PRO A 23 -6.23 2.78 -20.20
N GLY A 24 -5.06 3.40 -19.99
CA GLY A 24 -4.30 4.06 -21.05
C GLY A 24 -4.46 5.58 -21.11
N TRP A 25 -5.42 6.14 -20.37
CA TRP A 25 -5.52 7.58 -20.19
C TRP A 25 -4.44 8.09 -19.23
N PRO A 26 -3.85 9.26 -19.51
CA PRO A 26 -2.88 9.86 -18.60
C PRO A 26 -3.59 10.31 -17.33
N VAL A 27 -2.98 10.01 -16.18
CA VAL A 27 -3.47 10.44 -14.87
C VAL A 27 -3.09 11.91 -14.63
N ALA A 28 -3.93 12.68 -13.94
CA ALA A 28 -3.75 14.12 -13.68
C ALA A 28 -2.57 14.49 -12.75
N GLY A 29 -1.72 13.53 -12.37
CA GLY A 29 -0.61 13.71 -11.46
C GLY A 29 0.58 12.78 -11.74
N SER A 30 1.63 12.96 -10.94
CA SER A 30 2.81 12.10 -10.99
C SER A 30 3.33 11.80 -9.59
N LEU A 31 4.00 10.66 -9.43
CA LEU A 31 4.62 10.30 -8.15
C LEU A 31 5.93 11.07 -7.96
N ILE A 32 6.00 11.87 -6.89
CA ILE A 32 7.24 12.47 -6.39
C ILE A 32 7.77 11.68 -5.19
N ARG A 33 9.09 11.75 -4.99
CA ARG A 33 9.78 11.03 -3.91
C ARG A 33 10.78 11.97 -3.25
N PRO A 34 10.81 12.04 -1.91
CA PRO A 34 11.85 12.80 -1.23
C PRO A 34 13.21 12.12 -1.39
N LEU A 35 14.31 12.88 -1.22
CA LEU A 35 15.68 12.35 -1.35
C LEU A 35 15.91 11.10 -0.49
N ALA A 36 15.38 11.10 0.73
CA ALA A 36 15.47 9.96 1.64
C ALA A 36 14.90 8.67 1.02
N TYR A 37 13.81 8.77 0.25
CA TYR A 37 13.24 7.63 -0.47
C TYR A 37 14.25 7.08 -1.47
N TYR A 38 14.89 7.95 -2.27
CA TYR A 38 15.89 7.52 -3.25
C TYR A 38 17.10 6.86 -2.58
N VAL A 39 17.56 7.36 -1.43
CA VAL A 39 18.68 6.75 -0.69
C VAL A 39 18.39 5.29 -0.30
N ILE A 40 17.15 4.98 0.08
CA ILE A 40 16.74 3.62 0.47
C ILE A 40 15.82 2.94 -0.56
N ALA A 41 15.83 3.38 -1.82
CA ALA A 41 14.90 2.94 -2.85
C ALA A 41 14.79 1.40 -2.96
N PRO A 42 15.87 0.60 -2.88
CA PRO A 42 15.74 -0.85 -2.93
C PRO A 42 14.86 -1.44 -1.84
N VAL A 43 14.92 -0.87 -0.64
CA VAL A 43 14.07 -1.29 0.47
C VAL A 43 12.67 -0.74 0.25
N SER A 44 12.51 0.57 0.02
CA SER A 44 11.19 1.18 -0.14
C SER A 44 10.39 0.56 -1.29
N ASN A 45 11.00 0.35 -2.47
CA ASN A 45 10.31 -0.26 -3.61
C ASN A 45 9.82 -1.66 -3.31
N VAL A 46 10.62 -2.50 -2.63
CA VAL A 46 10.20 -3.85 -2.26
C VAL A 46 9.08 -3.82 -1.23
N LEU A 47 9.19 -2.99 -0.20
CA LEU A 47 8.16 -2.89 0.83
C LEU A 47 6.86 -2.33 0.25
N ASP A 48 6.93 -1.31 -0.61
CA ASP A 48 5.78 -0.73 -1.29
C ASP A 48 5.08 -1.76 -2.19
N ALA A 49 5.86 -2.56 -2.94
CA ALA A 49 5.32 -3.64 -3.77
C ALA A 49 4.65 -4.74 -2.93
N LEU A 50 5.17 -5.04 -1.73
CA LEU A 50 4.61 -6.06 -0.84
C LEU A 50 3.32 -5.60 -0.14
N THR A 51 3.21 -4.32 0.19
CA THR A 51 2.02 -3.77 0.90
C THR A 51 0.79 -3.61 0.00
N ILE A 52 0.96 -3.67 -1.32
CA ILE A 52 -0.13 -3.54 -2.30
C ILE A 52 -0.49 -4.87 -2.98
N LEU A 53 -0.18 -6.00 -2.32
CA LEU A 53 -0.53 -7.33 -2.81
C LEU A 53 -1.85 -7.82 -2.21
N SER A 54 -2.66 -8.46 -3.04
CA SER A 54 -3.75 -9.32 -2.54
C SER A 54 -3.19 -10.51 -1.73
N PRO A 55 -3.98 -11.12 -0.82
CA PRO A 55 -3.57 -12.31 -0.07
C PRO A 55 -3.05 -13.45 -0.94
N ALA A 56 -3.66 -13.69 -2.11
CA ALA A 56 -3.21 -14.71 -3.04
C ALA A 56 -1.82 -14.39 -3.61
N GLN A 57 -1.60 -13.16 -4.06
CA GLN A 57 -0.29 -12.72 -4.57
C GLN A 57 0.78 -12.77 -3.49
N TYR A 58 0.41 -12.47 -2.24
CA TYR A 58 1.30 -12.56 -1.09
C TYR A 58 1.81 -13.99 -0.88
N TRP A 59 0.90 -14.96 -0.82
CA TRP A 59 1.25 -16.38 -0.68
C TRP A 59 2.11 -16.87 -1.83
N ILE A 60 1.75 -16.52 -3.07
CA ILE A 60 2.51 -16.90 -4.26
C ILE A 60 3.93 -16.35 -4.18
N THR A 61 4.07 -15.05 -3.89
CA THR A 61 5.38 -14.40 -3.77
C THR A 61 6.22 -15.09 -2.70
N PHE A 62 5.63 -15.37 -1.53
CA PHE A 62 6.33 -16.02 -0.44
C PHE A 62 6.77 -17.45 -0.77
N VAL A 63 5.88 -18.25 -1.35
CA VAL A 63 6.19 -19.62 -1.80
C VAL A 63 7.26 -19.60 -2.90
N SER A 64 7.18 -18.69 -3.88
CA SER A 64 8.21 -18.53 -4.90
C SER A 64 9.57 -18.21 -4.28
N CYS A 65 9.62 -17.30 -3.30
CA CYS A 65 10.85 -16.98 -2.57
C CYS A 65 11.39 -18.18 -1.78
N ALA A 66 10.52 -18.94 -1.11
CA ALA A 66 10.89 -20.12 -0.34
C ALA A 66 11.48 -21.21 -1.24
N LEU A 67 10.83 -21.52 -2.37
CA LEU A 67 11.30 -22.50 -3.35
C LEU A 67 12.64 -22.08 -3.96
N GLY A 68 12.78 -20.80 -4.32
CA GLY A 68 14.05 -20.26 -4.82
C GLY A 68 15.18 -20.37 -3.80
N PHE A 69 14.89 -20.06 -2.53
CA PHE A 69 15.85 -20.19 -1.43
C PHE A 69 16.27 -21.65 -1.21
N LEU A 70 15.31 -22.59 -1.18
CA LEU A 70 15.57 -24.02 -1.03
C LEU A 70 16.41 -24.56 -2.20
N PHE A 71 16.11 -24.15 -3.43
CA PHE A 71 16.89 -24.51 -4.61
C PHE A 71 18.34 -24.03 -4.50
N LEU A 72 18.57 -22.79 -4.05
CA LEU A 72 19.91 -22.25 -3.84
C LEU A 72 20.67 -23.01 -2.75
N CYS A 73 19.99 -23.37 -1.65
CA CYS A 73 20.56 -24.19 -0.59
C CYS A 73 20.96 -25.59 -1.10
N ALA A 74 20.06 -26.26 -1.84
CA ALA A 74 20.31 -27.57 -2.44
C ALA A 74 21.49 -27.53 -3.42
N ARG A 75 21.54 -26.53 -4.31
CA ARG A 75 22.65 -26.33 -5.26
C ARG A 75 23.98 -26.08 -4.56
N ARG A 76 23.99 -25.29 -3.48
CA ARG A 76 25.20 -25.04 -2.69
C ARG A 76 25.68 -26.29 -1.96
N HIS A 77 24.75 -27.12 -1.49
CA HIS A 77 25.07 -28.40 -0.86
C HIS A 77 25.56 -29.45 -1.86
N GLY A 78 24.93 -29.59 -3.04
CA GLY A 78 25.39 -30.53 -4.08
C GLY A 78 26.81 -30.25 -4.59
N ARG A 79 27.28 -29.00 -4.49
CA ARG A 79 28.67 -28.63 -4.80
C ARG A 79 29.66 -28.92 -3.65
N SER A 80 29.17 -29.17 -2.44
CA SER A 80 30.01 -29.49 -1.28
C SER A 80 30.07 -30.99 -1.10
N ARG A 81 31.27 -31.59 -1.06
CA ARG A 81 31.46 -33.02 -0.74
C ARG A 81 31.09 -33.39 0.72
N ARG A 82 30.51 -32.46 1.49
CA ARG A 82 30.09 -32.70 2.90
C ARG A 82 28.63 -33.11 2.91
N GLY A 83 28.34 -34.24 3.56
CA GLY A 83 27.02 -34.85 3.63
C GLY A 83 25.88 -33.90 4.03
N PHE A 84 24.72 -34.14 3.42
CA PHE A 84 23.46 -33.50 3.75
C PHE A 84 23.05 -33.87 5.18
N THR A 85 22.60 -32.90 5.96
CA THR A 85 22.22 -33.11 7.37
C THR A 85 20.89 -32.41 7.59
N PHE A 86 19.89 -33.16 8.06
CA PHE A 86 18.53 -32.68 8.32
C PHE A 86 18.51 -31.34 9.08
N TRP A 87 19.34 -31.20 10.12
CA TRP A 87 19.46 -29.98 10.92
C TRP A 87 19.91 -28.73 10.15
N LYS A 88 20.68 -28.87 9.07
CA LYS A 88 21.06 -27.70 8.23
C LYS A 88 19.87 -27.16 7.47
N THR A 89 19.02 -28.06 6.97
CA THR A 89 17.76 -27.70 6.29
C THR A 89 16.79 -27.04 7.25
N VAL A 90 16.62 -27.60 8.45
CA VAL A 90 15.79 -26.99 9.50
C VAL A 90 16.28 -25.58 9.83
N ARG A 91 17.59 -25.39 10.06
CA ARG A 91 18.15 -24.04 10.32
C ARG A 91 17.96 -23.08 9.16
N ALA A 92 18.10 -23.55 7.91
CA ALA A 92 17.88 -22.72 6.73
C ALA A 92 16.41 -22.30 6.62
N LEU A 93 15.47 -23.21 6.86
CA LEU A 93 14.04 -22.93 6.87
C LEU A 93 13.67 -21.94 7.97
N VAL A 94 14.13 -22.18 9.21
CA VAL A 94 13.93 -21.26 10.34
C VAL A 94 14.50 -19.87 10.03
N GLY A 95 15.70 -19.81 9.45
CA GLY A 95 16.32 -18.54 9.05
C GLY A 95 15.54 -17.80 7.96
N PHE A 96 15.03 -18.52 6.96
CA PHE A 96 14.17 -17.96 5.92
C PHE A 96 12.86 -17.44 6.48
N THR A 97 12.14 -18.25 7.25
CA THR A 97 10.87 -17.87 7.87
C THR A 97 11.04 -16.70 8.84
N GLY A 98 12.07 -16.72 9.69
CA GLY A 98 12.39 -15.62 10.59
C GLY A 98 12.73 -14.33 9.82
N GLY A 99 13.52 -14.43 8.75
CA GLY A 99 13.83 -13.29 7.89
C GLY A 99 12.60 -12.73 7.17
N ALA A 100 11.69 -13.60 6.73
CA ALA A 100 10.44 -13.21 6.12
C ALA A 100 9.56 -12.44 7.09
N VAL A 101 9.29 -13.00 8.27
CA VAL A 101 8.51 -12.34 9.32
C VAL A 101 9.12 -10.98 9.66
N ALA A 102 10.44 -10.87 9.73
CA ALA A 102 11.12 -9.59 9.95
C ALA A 102 10.86 -8.58 8.81
N VAL A 103 10.96 -9.00 7.54
CA VAL A 103 10.64 -8.13 6.39
C VAL A 103 9.20 -7.64 6.44
N ILE A 104 8.26 -8.52 6.78
CA ILE A 104 6.84 -8.18 6.89
C ILE A 104 6.61 -7.19 8.04
N GLY A 105 7.18 -7.47 9.21
CA GLY A 105 7.10 -6.55 10.36
C GLY A 105 7.66 -5.17 10.04
N VAL A 106 8.78 -5.11 9.32
CA VAL A 106 9.35 -3.85 8.82
C VAL A 106 8.42 -3.17 7.81
N ALA A 107 7.86 -3.92 6.85
CA ALA A 107 6.91 -3.38 5.87
C ALA A 107 5.71 -2.71 6.54
N LEU A 108 5.18 -3.32 7.59
CA LEU A 108 3.95 -2.89 8.27
C LEU A 108 4.17 -1.79 9.31
N VAL A 109 5.31 -1.75 10.00
CA VAL A 109 5.49 -0.90 11.19
C VAL A 109 6.57 0.16 11.02
N ALA A 110 7.61 -0.11 10.24
CA ALA A 110 8.75 0.78 10.18
C ALA A 110 8.40 2.10 9.47
N TRP A 111 8.77 3.21 10.11
CA TRP A 111 8.72 4.51 9.47
C TRP A 111 9.67 4.54 8.27
N ARG A 112 9.17 5.00 7.12
CA ARG A 112 9.97 5.23 5.91
C ARG A 112 9.36 6.39 5.11
N PRO A 113 10.17 7.12 4.32
CA PRO A 113 9.65 8.08 3.35
C PRO A 113 8.71 7.40 2.35
N MET A 114 7.67 8.12 1.92
CA MET A 114 6.65 7.64 0.99
C MET A 114 6.81 8.32 -0.37
N ALA A 115 6.42 7.61 -1.43
CA ALA A 115 6.16 8.26 -2.71
C ALA A 115 4.77 8.93 -2.65
N SER A 116 4.72 10.21 -3.02
CA SER A 116 3.54 11.07 -2.90
C SER A 116 2.97 11.34 -4.29
N LEU A 117 1.64 11.37 -4.43
CA LEU A 117 1.04 11.96 -5.62
C LEU A 117 1.24 13.47 -5.60
N GLN A 118 1.63 14.05 -6.74
CA GLN A 118 1.67 15.49 -6.94
C GLN A 118 0.84 15.84 -8.16
N LEU A 119 -0.15 16.70 -7.94
CA LEU A 119 -0.99 17.27 -8.98
C LEU A 119 -0.33 18.52 -9.57
N ARG A 120 -0.58 18.79 -10.84
CA ARG A 120 -0.04 19.98 -11.54
C ARG A 120 -0.97 21.18 -11.53
N ASP A 121 -2.27 20.91 -11.42
CA ASP A 121 -3.33 21.90 -11.48
C ASP A 121 -3.76 22.27 -10.04
N PRO A 122 -3.72 23.55 -9.65
CA PRO A 122 -4.08 23.98 -8.30
C PRO A 122 -5.58 23.82 -7.99
N ASP A 123 -6.44 23.69 -9.00
CA ASP A 123 -7.87 23.46 -8.82
C ASP A 123 -8.21 21.98 -8.64
N LEU A 124 -7.23 21.09 -8.81
CA LEU A 124 -7.40 19.69 -8.46
C LEU A 124 -7.03 19.46 -6.99
N ILE A 125 -7.73 18.51 -6.39
CA ILE A 125 -7.53 18.05 -5.02
C ILE A 125 -7.47 16.52 -4.99
N THR A 126 -6.63 15.98 -4.11
CA THR A 126 -6.59 14.56 -3.77
C THR A 126 -7.38 14.28 -2.50
N VAL A 127 -8.32 13.35 -2.57
CA VAL A 127 -9.19 12.97 -1.45
C VAL A 127 -9.05 11.48 -1.19
N ASP A 128 -8.93 11.11 0.09
CA ASP A 128 -9.16 9.75 0.55
C ASP A 128 -10.53 9.67 1.22
N PHE A 129 -11.35 8.71 0.81
CA PHE A 129 -12.72 8.58 1.30
C PHE A 129 -12.88 7.59 2.44
N HIS A 130 -11.83 6.82 2.75
CA HIS A 130 -11.93 5.73 3.72
C HIS A 130 -10.62 5.58 4.49
N SER A 131 -10.65 5.96 5.77
CA SER A 131 -9.46 5.91 6.62
C SER A 131 -9.81 5.78 8.09
N HIS A 132 -9.00 5.02 8.81
CA HIS A 132 -9.23 4.70 10.22
C HIS A 132 -8.17 5.31 11.12
N THR A 133 -8.55 5.54 12.38
CA THR A 133 -7.68 5.93 13.47
C THR A 133 -7.71 4.87 14.57
N SER A 134 -6.95 5.08 15.64
CA SER A 134 -7.01 4.23 16.84
C SER A 134 -8.32 4.33 17.61
N ALA A 135 -9.26 5.19 17.22
CA ALA A 135 -10.62 5.19 17.74
C ALA A 135 -11.47 4.06 17.14
N SER A 136 -11.13 3.57 15.95
CA SER A 136 -11.71 2.35 15.39
C SER A 136 -11.24 1.11 16.16
N HIS A 137 -12.07 0.06 16.19
CA HIS A 137 -11.80 -1.16 16.95
C HIS A 137 -10.64 -2.01 16.41
N ASP A 138 -10.27 -1.81 15.16
CA ASP A 138 -9.19 -2.49 14.42
C ASP A 138 -8.08 -1.54 13.94
N GLY A 139 -8.21 -0.24 14.25
CA GLY A 139 -7.15 0.73 14.07
C GLY A 139 -5.92 0.39 14.91
N ARG A 140 -4.72 0.55 14.35
CA ARG A 140 -3.47 0.30 15.07
C ARG A 140 -3.40 1.20 16.31
N SER A 141 -3.09 0.59 17.45
CA SER A 141 -2.87 1.34 18.70
C SER A 141 -1.86 2.48 18.50
N GLY A 142 -2.26 3.69 18.94
CA GLY A 142 -1.47 4.91 18.80
C GLY A 142 -1.40 5.44 17.38
N PHE A 143 -2.28 5.05 16.46
CA PHE A 143 -2.50 5.71 15.17
C PHE A 143 -3.65 6.73 15.29
N ASP A 144 -3.39 7.79 16.06
CA ASP A 144 -4.34 8.90 16.27
C ASP A 144 -4.57 9.75 15.00
N ALA A 145 -5.43 10.77 15.10
CA ALA A 145 -5.77 11.65 13.98
C ALA A 145 -4.55 12.34 13.36
N GLU A 146 -3.58 12.80 14.15
CA GLU A 146 -2.40 13.49 13.60
C GLU A 146 -1.43 12.52 12.92
N ARG A 147 -1.29 11.28 13.41
CA ARG A 147 -0.54 10.24 12.68
C ARG A 147 -1.24 9.79 11.41
N ASN A 148 -2.57 9.75 11.43
CA ASN A 148 -3.36 9.57 10.23
C ASN A 148 -3.06 10.71 9.23
N ARG A 149 -3.12 11.97 9.66
CA ARG A 149 -2.77 13.13 8.83
C ARG A 149 -1.35 13.04 8.27
N GLU A 150 -0.34 12.71 9.08
CA GLU A 150 1.06 12.58 8.65
C GLU A 150 1.22 11.52 7.54
N TRP A 151 0.54 10.38 7.68
CA TRP A 151 0.59 9.31 6.68
C TRP A 151 -0.01 9.76 5.34
N HIS A 152 -1.16 10.43 5.39
CA HIS A 152 -1.85 10.92 4.19
C HIS A 152 -1.10 12.09 3.54
N SER A 153 -0.60 13.04 4.33
CA SER A 153 0.23 14.14 3.82
C SER A 153 1.50 13.63 3.16
N SER A 154 2.12 12.59 3.73
CA SER A 154 3.31 11.94 3.15
C SER A 154 3.01 11.21 1.84
N SER A 155 1.74 10.82 1.62
CA SER A 155 1.25 10.20 0.39
C SER A 155 0.75 11.20 -0.65
N GLY A 156 0.65 12.48 -0.29
CA GLY A 156 0.15 13.52 -1.17
C GLY A 156 -1.37 13.62 -1.23
N PHE A 157 -2.06 13.33 -0.12
CA PHE A 157 -3.47 13.65 0.04
C PHE A 157 -3.67 15.07 0.58
N ASP A 158 -4.64 15.79 0.04
CA ASP A 158 -5.04 17.13 0.46
C ASP A 158 -6.22 17.07 1.44
N ALA A 159 -7.10 16.07 1.30
CA ALA A 159 -8.19 15.80 2.23
C ALA A 159 -8.38 14.30 2.49
N VAL A 160 -8.89 13.96 3.66
CA VAL A 160 -9.13 12.57 4.09
C VAL A 160 -10.41 12.54 4.91
N TYR A 161 -11.34 11.65 4.59
CA TYR A 161 -12.43 11.33 5.49
C TYR A 161 -11.96 10.32 6.54
N VAL A 162 -12.09 10.70 7.82
CA VAL A 162 -11.87 9.79 8.95
C VAL A 162 -13.17 9.06 9.21
N THR A 163 -13.17 7.74 9.01
CA THR A 163 -14.37 6.90 8.92
C THR A 163 -14.32 5.75 9.91
N ASP A 164 -13.88 6.00 11.15
CA ASP A 164 -13.78 4.96 12.20
C ASP A 164 -15.09 4.14 12.34
N HIS A 165 -14.98 2.85 12.60
CA HIS A 165 -16.15 1.97 12.69
C HIS A 165 -17.14 2.41 13.78
N ARG A 166 -18.35 2.81 13.34
CA ARG A 166 -19.48 3.17 14.21
C ARG A 166 -19.18 4.24 15.27
N THR A 167 -18.17 5.08 15.05
CA THR A 167 -17.85 6.20 15.94
C THR A 167 -17.34 7.39 15.15
N PHE A 168 -17.48 8.58 15.71
CA PHE A 168 -16.87 9.80 15.19
C PHE A 168 -15.71 10.29 16.06
N ASP A 169 -15.25 9.52 17.05
CA ASP A 169 -14.27 10.00 18.02
C ASP A 169 -12.96 10.46 17.36
N GLY A 170 -12.44 9.70 16.39
CA GLY A 170 -11.25 10.11 15.62
C GLY A 170 -11.51 11.32 14.72
N ALA A 171 -12.68 11.41 14.10
CA ALA A 171 -13.08 12.58 13.30
C ALA A 171 -13.25 13.86 14.14
N LEU A 172 -13.80 13.73 15.36
CA LEU A 172 -13.96 14.83 16.31
C LEU A 172 -12.61 15.31 16.86
N ASP A 173 -11.68 14.41 17.16
CA ASP A 173 -10.30 14.73 17.54
C ASP A 173 -9.55 15.43 16.39
N ALA A 174 -9.70 14.90 15.18
CA ALA A 174 -9.14 15.47 13.95
C ALA A 174 -9.61 16.91 13.68
N ALA A 175 -10.90 17.17 13.91
CA ALA A 175 -11.51 18.49 13.68
C ALA A 175 -10.93 19.58 14.59
N GLN A 176 -10.51 19.24 15.81
CA GLN A 176 -9.89 20.20 16.75
C GLN A 176 -8.54 20.73 16.25
N HIS A 177 -7.86 19.94 15.42
CA HIS A 177 -6.52 20.24 14.95
C HIS A 177 -6.51 20.71 13.48
N ASN A 178 -7.63 20.67 12.76
CA ASN A 178 -7.65 21.06 11.35
C ASN A 178 -7.13 22.48 11.10
N PRO A 179 -6.49 22.72 9.93
CA PRO A 179 -6.12 24.07 9.55
C PRO A 179 -7.37 24.95 9.36
N LEU A 180 -7.18 26.27 9.45
CA LEU A 180 -8.26 27.22 9.15
C LEU A 180 -8.64 27.17 7.68
N LYS A 181 -7.66 26.93 6.80
CA LYS A 181 -7.81 26.81 5.35
C LYS A 181 -7.30 25.45 4.89
N ALA A 182 -8.05 24.79 4.02
CA ALA A 182 -7.74 23.43 3.62
C ALA A 182 -6.39 23.31 2.88
N GLY A 183 -5.93 24.37 2.22
CA GLY A 183 -4.65 24.38 1.50
C GLY A 183 -3.40 24.44 2.38
N GLU A 184 -3.52 24.63 3.70
CA GLU A 184 -2.36 24.77 4.60
C GLU A 184 -1.70 23.43 4.93
N ARG A 185 -2.50 22.37 5.05
CA ARG A 185 -2.06 20.98 5.27
C ARG A 185 -3.23 20.04 4.97
N THR A 186 -2.95 18.74 4.81
CA THR A 186 -3.99 17.71 4.62
C THR A 186 -5.12 17.90 5.62
N THR A 187 -6.35 18.09 5.15
CA THR A 187 -7.54 18.34 5.97
C THR A 187 -8.25 17.04 6.30
N LEU A 188 -8.60 16.84 7.57
CA LEU A 188 -9.32 15.64 8.00
C LEU A 188 -10.80 15.97 8.13
N LEU A 189 -11.63 15.34 7.31
CA LEU A 189 -13.06 15.55 7.21
C LEU A 189 -13.82 14.45 7.97
N PRO A 190 -14.99 14.76 8.54
CA PRO A 190 -15.76 13.78 9.27
C PRO A 190 -16.48 12.81 8.34
N GLY A 191 -16.30 11.52 8.58
CA GLY A 191 -17.12 10.45 8.04
C GLY A 191 -17.35 9.37 9.09
N VAL A 192 -18.05 8.32 8.71
CA VAL A 192 -18.15 7.11 9.52
C VAL A 192 -18.36 5.91 8.64
N GLU A 193 -17.68 4.82 8.95
CA GLU A 193 -18.01 3.53 8.41
C GLU A 193 -19.12 2.89 9.26
N LEU A 194 -20.26 2.69 8.62
CA LEU A 194 -21.41 2.03 9.20
C LEU A 194 -21.23 0.52 9.10
N ARG A 195 -22.12 -0.23 9.75
CA ARG A 195 -22.20 -1.67 9.53
C ARG A 195 -23.64 -2.12 9.48
N ASP A 196 -24.03 -2.62 8.31
CA ASP A 196 -25.32 -3.23 8.00
C ASP A 196 -25.10 -4.70 7.60
N GLY A 197 -25.25 -5.61 8.57
CA GLY A 197 -24.89 -7.02 8.39
C GLY A 197 -23.39 -7.19 8.13
N ASP A 198 -23.07 -7.69 6.94
CA ASP A 198 -21.70 -7.88 6.42
C ASP A 198 -21.27 -6.72 5.49
N GLU A 199 -22.12 -5.71 5.30
CA GLU A 199 -21.81 -4.49 4.54
C GLU A 199 -21.29 -3.38 5.44
N HIS A 200 -20.41 -2.57 4.85
CA HIS A 200 -19.57 -1.62 5.56
C HIS A 200 -19.62 -0.20 4.95
N PRO A 201 -20.80 0.34 4.60
CA PRO A 201 -20.85 1.53 3.77
C PRO A 201 -20.38 2.77 4.53
N ILE A 202 -19.82 3.73 3.79
CA ILE A 202 -19.27 4.96 4.36
C ILE A 202 -20.29 6.07 4.24
N LEU A 203 -20.62 6.70 5.36
CA LEU A 203 -21.47 7.87 5.42
C LEU A 203 -20.64 9.13 5.63
N ILE A 204 -20.82 10.12 4.76
CA ILE A 204 -20.18 11.44 4.85
C ILE A 204 -21.21 12.57 4.73
N GLY A 205 -20.85 13.75 5.23
CA GLY A 205 -21.72 14.93 5.22
C GLY A 205 -22.71 15.03 6.37
N VAL A 206 -22.44 14.35 7.49
CA VAL A 206 -23.20 14.45 8.75
C VAL A 206 -22.41 15.21 9.79
N ASP A 207 -23.08 16.00 10.65
CA ASP A 207 -22.43 16.66 11.79
C ASP A 207 -22.17 15.65 12.92
N PRO A 208 -20.91 15.31 13.24
CA PRO A 208 -20.57 14.37 14.30
C PRO A 208 -21.11 14.74 15.68
N LYS A 209 -21.39 16.03 15.92
CA LYS A 209 -21.95 16.49 17.21
C LYS A 209 -23.44 16.23 17.31
N ARG A 210 -24.14 16.07 16.17
CA ARG A 210 -25.58 15.84 16.08
C ARG A 210 -25.91 14.37 15.87
N MET A 211 -24.99 13.61 15.30
CA MET A 211 -25.17 12.18 15.06
C MET A 211 -24.48 11.34 16.13
N ARG A 212 -25.27 10.55 16.87
CA ARG A 212 -24.76 9.47 17.72
C ARG A 212 -25.08 8.13 17.09
N ILE A 213 -24.06 7.38 16.72
CA ILE A 213 -24.23 6.05 16.13
C ILE A 213 -24.50 5.07 17.26
N THR A 214 -25.78 4.95 17.59
CA THR A 214 -26.26 4.18 18.75
C THR A 214 -27.32 3.14 18.38
N SER A 215 -27.74 3.09 17.11
CA SER A 215 -28.88 2.30 16.64
C SER A 215 -28.67 1.76 15.22
N PRO A 216 -29.29 0.62 14.84
CA PRO A 216 -29.46 0.21 13.44
C PRO A 216 -30.20 1.25 12.57
N ASP A 217 -30.94 2.19 13.17
CA ASP A 217 -31.69 3.27 12.47
C ASP A 217 -30.80 4.48 12.15
N TRP A 218 -29.59 4.24 11.66
CA TRP A 218 -28.63 5.29 11.31
C TRP A 218 -29.16 6.23 10.22
N LYS A 219 -30.09 5.76 9.38
CA LYS A 219 -30.70 6.53 8.28
C LYS A 219 -31.45 7.76 8.79
N GLU A 220 -32.38 7.59 9.73
CA GLU A 220 -33.14 8.71 10.31
C GLU A 220 -32.21 9.66 11.08
N ALA A 221 -31.23 9.10 11.78
CA ALA A 221 -30.22 9.89 12.49
C ALA A 221 -29.36 10.72 11.53
N ALA A 222 -29.00 10.18 10.37
CA ALA A 222 -28.24 10.89 9.34
C ALA A 222 -29.04 12.03 8.74
N VAL A 223 -30.34 11.81 8.45
CA VAL A 223 -31.24 12.86 7.96
C VAL A 223 -31.49 13.94 9.01
N ALA A 224 -31.66 13.57 10.28
CA ALA A 224 -31.81 14.53 11.37
C ALA A 224 -30.52 15.30 11.68
N ALA A 225 -29.37 14.66 11.45
CA ALA A 225 -28.05 15.28 11.56
C ALA A 225 -27.68 16.12 10.32
N ASP A 226 -28.44 15.99 9.23
CA ASP A 226 -28.35 16.88 8.08
C ASP A 226 -28.77 18.29 8.51
N GLY A 227 -27.86 19.23 8.31
CA GLY A 227 -28.09 20.64 8.59
C GLY A 227 -27.23 21.54 7.71
N GLY A 228 -26.64 20.96 6.66
CA GLY A 228 -25.75 21.64 5.74
C GLY A 228 -26.42 22.01 4.42
N PRO A 229 -25.76 22.78 3.56
CA PRO A 229 -26.27 23.16 2.25
C PRO A 229 -26.21 22.04 1.19
N ALA A 230 -25.67 20.87 1.53
CA ALA A 230 -25.59 19.70 0.66
C ALA A 230 -25.97 18.45 1.47
N PRO A 231 -26.68 17.46 0.89
CA PRO A 231 -27.15 16.30 1.63
C PRO A 231 -26.01 15.32 1.98
N PRO A 232 -26.19 14.50 3.03
CA PRO A 232 -25.32 13.36 3.30
C PRO A 232 -25.30 12.38 2.13
N ILE A 233 -24.15 11.76 1.89
CA ILE A 233 -24.02 10.73 0.86
C ILE A 233 -23.41 9.45 1.43
N LEU A 234 -23.80 8.34 0.81
CA LEU A 234 -23.27 7.02 1.08
C LEU A 234 -22.32 6.59 -0.04
N LEU A 235 -21.19 6.02 0.35
CA LEU A 235 -20.24 5.37 -0.53
C LEU A 235 -20.23 3.88 -0.23
N LEU A 236 -20.36 3.06 -1.27
CA LEU A 236 -20.22 1.61 -1.15
C LEU A 236 -18.72 1.30 -1.05
N SER A 237 -18.32 0.63 0.04
CA SER A 237 -16.94 0.28 0.32
C SER A 237 -16.62 -1.17 -0.04
N MET A 238 -15.33 -1.49 -0.08
CA MET A 238 -14.82 -2.84 -0.21
C MET A 238 -13.97 -3.23 1.01
N PRO A 239 -13.97 -4.51 1.41
CA PRO A 239 -14.76 -5.59 0.83
C PRO A 239 -16.26 -5.52 1.23
N GLY A 240 -17.17 -5.83 0.30
CA GLY A 240 -18.62 -5.80 0.50
C GLY A 240 -19.39 -6.52 -0.62
N ASP A 241 -20.69 -6.78 -0.46
CA ASP A 241 -21.55 -7.37 -1.49
C ASP A 241 -22.06 -6.29 -2.44
N ILE A 242 -21.38 -6.13 -3.57
CA ILE A 242 -21.75 -5.17 -4.63
C ILE A 242 -23.11 -5.46 -5.26
N LEU A 243 -23.74 -6.61 -5.00
CA LEU A 243 -25.09 -6.94 -5.46
C LEU A 243 -26.16 -6.53 -4.44
N ARG A 244 -25.79 -6.33 -3.18
CA ARG A 244 -26.69 -5.94 -2.10
C ARG A 244 -26.72 -4.42 -1.96
N ILE A 245 -27.36 -3.78 -2.92
CA ILE A 245 -27.52 -2.33 -2.95
C ILE A 245 -28.85 -1.99 -2.28
N PRO A 246 -28.86 -1.17 -1.21
CA PRO A 246 -30.11 -0.68 -0.65
C PRO A 246 -30.77 0.27 -1.67
N LEU A 247 -31.67 -0.29 -2.50
CA LEU A 247 -32.30 0.42 -3.62
C LEU A 247 -33.12 1.64 -3.18
N ASP A 248 -33.61 1.65 -1.93
CA ASP A 248 -34.30 2.78 -1.28
C ASP A 248 -33.39 4.00 -1.08
N GLU A 249 -32.07 3.82 -1.13
CA GLU A 249 -31.07 4.87 -0.91
C GLU A 249 -30.53 5.48 -2.21
N THR A 250 -31.03 5.05 -3.38
CA THR A 250 -30.66 5.70 -4.65
C THR A 250 -31.41 7.03 -4.87
N THR A 251 -32.58 7.19 -4.26
CA THR A 251 -33.44 8.39 -4.31
C THR A 251 -33.90 8.87 -2.94
N GLY A 252 -33.45 8.19 -1.87
CA GLY A 252 -33.77 8.52 -0.49
C GLY A 252 -33.05 9.78 0.02
N PRO A 253 -33.37 10.20 1.26
CA PRO A 253 -32.78 11.41 1.86
C PRO A 253 -31.29 11.25 2.20
N VAL A 254 -30.77 10.02 2.26
CA VAL A 254 -29.34 9.70 2.14
C VAL A 254 -29.14 9.04 0.79
N ARG A 255 -28.28 9.63 -0.05
CA ARG A 255 -28.07 9.19 -1.43
C ARG A 255 -26.82 8.33 -1.55
N ILE A 256 -26.94 7.12 -2.10
CA ILE A 256 -25.77 6.39 -2.62
C ILE A 256 -25.21 7.18 -3.80
N ALA A 257 -23.98 7.68 -3.65
CA ALA A 257 -23.38 8.61 -4.60
C ALA A 257 -22.05 8.11 -5.16
N GLY A 258 -21.47 7.08 -4.56
CA GLY A 258 -20.20 6.52 -5.02
C GLY A 258 -20.01 5.05 -4.65
N ILE A 259 -19.05 4.42 -5.30
CA ILE A 259 -18.54 3.10 -5.01
C ILE A 259 -17.03 3.10 -5.12
N GLU A 260 -16.35 2.43 -4.20
CA GLU A 260 -14.92 2.24 -4.29
C GLU A 260 -14.56 1.39 -5.51
N LEU A 261 -13.64 1.89 -6.33
CA LEU A 261 -13.02 1.16 -7.43
C LEU A 261 -11.66 0.56 -7.03
N SER A 262 -11.01 1.18 -6.05
CA SER A 262 -9.74 0.73 -5.50
C SER A 262 -9.77 0.87 -3.99
N ASP A 263 -9.59 -0.24 -3.29
CA ASP A 263 -9.43 -0.28 -1.84
C ASP A 263 -8.03 -0.76 -1.44
N GLY A 264 -7.52 -0.24 -0.31
CA GLY A 264 -6.17 -0.52 0.17
C GLY A 264 -6.02 -1.66 1.14
N SER A 265 -7.12 -2.20 1.67
CA SER A 265 -7.07 -3.40 2.49
C SER A 265 -6.67 -4.62 1.66
N PRO A 266 -6.05 -5.66 2.26
CA PRO A 266 -5.71 -6.86 1.51
C PRO A 266 -6.93 -7.51 0.82
N ARG A 267 -8.10 -7.49 1.48
CA ARG A 267 -9.33 -8.08 0.93
C ARG A 267 -9.94 -7.19 -0.14
N GLY A 268 -9.94 -5.88 0.04
CA GLY A 268 -10.42 -4.94 -0.96
C GLY A 268 -9.53 -4.91 -2.19
N ILE A 269 -8.19 -4.92 -2.08
CA ILE A 269 -7.27 -5.11 -3.22
C ILE A 269 -7.65 -6.37 -4.03
N ALA A 270 -7.95 -7.47 -3.33
CA ALA A 270 -8.36 -8.71 -3.99
C ALA A 270 -9.72 -8.58 -4.68
N GLN A 271 -10.67 -7.89 -4.05
CA GLN A 271 -12.01 -7.69 -4.59
C GLN A 271 -12.01 -6.70 -5.76
N SER A 272 -11.41 -5.53 -5.61
CA SER A 272 -11.27 -4.52 -6.67
C SER A 272 -10.72 -5.13 -7.95
N ALA A 273 -9.73 -6.03 -7.84
CA ALA A 273 -9.14 -6.68 -9.01
C ALA A 273 -9.98 -7.82 -9.60
N ARG A 274 -10.81 -8.51 -8.81
CA ARG A 274 -11.71 -9.57 -9.31
C ARG A 274 -12.98 -9.00 -9.92
N ASP A 275 -13.54 -7.98 -9.28
CA ASP A 275 -14.89 -7.51 -9.54
C ASP A 275 -14.89 -6.17 -10.30
N GLN A 276 -13.72 -5.73 -10.80
CA GLN A 276 -13.54 -4.43 -11.48
C GLN A 276 -14.61 -4.16 -12.54
N GLU A 277 -14.86 -5.13 -13.43
CA GLU A 277 -15.87 -4.98 -14.50
C GLU A 277 -17.28 -4.84 -13.93
N ALA A 278 -17.61 -5.57 -12.86
CA ALA A 278 -18.90 -5.49 -12.20
C ALA A 278 -19.08 -4.16 -11.45
N ILE A 279 -18.03 -3.67 -10.80
CA ILE A 279 -18.02 -2.35 -10.14
C ILE A 279 -18.24 -1.24 -11.17
N LEU A 280 -17.53 -1.27 -12.29
CA LEU A 280 -17.70 -0.29 -13.37
C LEU A 280 -19.09 -0.34 -13.98
N ALA A 281 -19.60 -1.54 -14.27
CA ALA A 281 -20.96 -1.71 -14.79
C ALA A 281 -22.03 -1.22 -13.81
N LEU A 282 -21.80 -1.42 -12.51
CA LEU A 282 -22.71 -0.94 -11.48
C LEU A 282 -22.69 0.57 -11.35
N ALA A 283 -21.49 1.16 -11.34
CA ALA A 283 -21.33 2.61 -11.29
C ALA A 283 -21.97 3.30 -12.50
N ASP A 284 -21.84 2.71 -13.70
CA ASP A 284 -22.52 3.21 -14.90
C ASP A 284 -24.05 3.11 -14.76
N LYS A 285 -24.56 1.95 -14.35
CA LYS A 285 -26.00 1.71 -14.18
C LYS A 285 -26.67 2.64 -13.16
N LEU A 286 -25.97 2.96 -12.08
CA LEU A 286 -26.50 3.77 -10.97
C LEU A 286 -25.98 5.21 -10.97
N HIS A 287 -25.20 5.61 -11.98
CA HIS A 287 -24.54 6.91 -12.07
C HIS A 287 -23.73 7.28 -10.81
N LEU A 288 -22.95 6.33 -10.29
CA LEU A 288 -22.12 6.51 -9.10
C LEU A 288 -20.75 7.08 -9.47
N ALA A 289 -20.19 7.92 -8.60
CA ALA A 289 -18.78 8.28 -8.65
C ALA A 289 -17.92 7.06 -8.31
N LEU A 290 -16.77 6.94 -8.98
CA LEU A 290 -15.76 5.93 -8.68
C LEU A 290 -14.73 6.55 -7.74
N VAL A 291 -14.70 6.08 -6.49
CA VAL A 291 -13.76 6.58 -5.47
C VAL A 291 -12.62 5.59 -5.27
N SER A 292 -11.55 6.04 -4.60
CA SER A 292 -10.54 5.17 -4.03
C SER A 292 -10.46 5.38 -2.54
N ALA A 293 -10.11 4.31 -1.85
CA ALA A 293 -9.96 4.21 -0.41
C ALA A 293 -8.55 3.72 -0.09
N SER A 294 -7.89 4.33 0.89
CA SER A 294 -6.70 3.71 1.46
C SER A 294 -7.05 2.57 2.42
N ASP A 295 -8.23 2.65 3.04
CA ASP A 295 -8.66 1.81 4.18
C ASP A 295 -7.54 1.64 5.21
N ASN A 296 -6.88 2.77 5.49
CA ASN A 296 -5.65 2.76 6.26
C ASN A 296 -5.93 2.66 7.75
N HIS A 297 -5.49 1.56 8.33
CA HIS A 297 -5.57 1.29 9.77
C HIS A 297 -4.25 1.62 10.51
N GLY A 298 -3.35 2.36 9.88
CA GLY A 298 -2.05 2.73 10.44
C GLY A 298 -0.92 1.75 10.13
N TRP A 299 -1.14 0.85 9.17
CA TRP A 299 -0.16 -0.14 8.75
C TRP A 299 0.45 0.21 7.39
N GLY A 300 1.74 -0.04 7.25
CA GLY A 300 2.45 0.24 6.02
C GLY A 300 2.66 1.73 5.76
N ARG A 301 3.42 2.02 4.71
CA ARG A 301 3.80 3.37 4.27
C ARG A 301 3.71 3.42 2.74
N THR A 302 2.54 3.06 2.19
CA THR A 302 2.26 3.10 0.75
C THR A 302 0.77 3.30 0.51
N ALA A 303 0.38 4.40 -0.15
CA ALA A 303 -0.98 4.59 -0.65
C ALA A 303 -1.18 3.82 -1.97
N PRO A 304 -2.22 2.98 -2.11
CA PRO A 304 -2.47 2.18 -3.31
C PRO A 304 -3.08 3.01 -4.46
N ALA A 305 -3.91 4.00 -4.14
CA ALA A 305 -4.59 4.87 -5.09
C ALA A 305 -4.99 6.21 -4.45
N TRP A 306 -5.47 7.15 -5.27
CA TRP A 306 -5.97 8.47 -4.88
C TRP A 306 -7.22 8.82 -5.69
N SER A 307 -8.21 9.46 -5.07
CA SER A 307 -9.32 10.10 -5.79
C SER A 307 -8.93 11.53 -6.11
N VAL A 308 -8.90 11.87 -7.39
CA VAL A 308 -8.58 13.21 -7.88
C VAL A 308 -9.85 13.87 -8.38
N MET A 309 -10.17 15.05 -7.88
CA MET A 309 -11.35 15.80 -8.29
C MET A 309 -11.03 17.28 -8.49
N ARG A 310 -11.84 17.97 -9.30
CA ARG A 310 -11.71 19.40 -9.55
C ARG A 310 -12.61 20.19 -8.61
N ILE A 311 -12.02 20.99 -7.72
CA ILE A 311 -12.71 21.91 -6.83
C ILE A 311 -11.98 23.26 -6.88
N PRO A 312 -12.36 24.19 -7.78
CA PRO A 312 -11.68 25.47 -7.90
C PRO A 312 -11.69 26.26 -6.58
N GLY A 313 -10.54 26.80 -6.20
CA GLY A 313 -10.40 27.60 -4.98
C GLY A 313 -10.44 26.80 -3.66
N TRP A 314 -10.39 25.46 -3.69
CA TRP A 314 -10.47 24.61 -2.48
C TRP A 314 -9.46 24.98 -1.39
N ARG A 315 -8.28 25.49 -1.77
CA ARG A 315 -7.20 25.84 -0.83
C ARG A 315 -7.59 26.92 0.17
N GLU A 316 -8.51 27.81 -0.21
CA GLU A 316 -8.98 28.91 0.65
C GLU A 316 -10.23 28.55 1.44
N MET A 317 -10.81 27.36 1.20
CA MET A 317 -12.00 26.90 1.90
C MET A 317 -11.65 26.49 3.33
N SER A 318 -12.55 26.78 4.27
CA SER A 318 -12.56 26.10 5.55
C SER A 318 -12.86 24.60 5.38
N PRO A 319 -12.51 23.74 6.35
CA PRO A 319 -12.83 22.30 6.27
C PRO A 319 -14.32 22.01 6.00
N ALA A 320 -15.24 22.79 6.60
CA ALA A 320 -16.67 22.62 6.37
C ALA A 320 -17.10 23.02 4.96
N GLN A 321 -16.52 24.10 4.39
CA GLN A 321 -16.78 24.47 3.00
C GLN A 321 -16.22 23.44 2.02
N LEU A 322 -15.06 22.85 2.33
CA LEU A 322 -14.47 21.81 1.51
C LEU A 322 -15.31 20.54 1.49
N ASP A 323 -15.79 20.05 2.64
CA ASP A 323 -16.71 18.91 2.73
C ASP A 323 -17.95 19.12 1.84
N VAL A 324 -18.59 20.29 1.97
CA VAL A 324 -19.75 20.66 1.13
C VAL A 324 -19.40 20.64 -0.35
N ALA A 325 -18.26 21.23 -0.74
CA ALA A 325 -17.83 21.28 -2.12
C ALA A 325 -17.57 19.89 -2.71
N ILE A 326 -16.90 19.00 -1.96
CA ILE A 326 -16.66 17.61 -2.35
C ILE A 326 -17.99 16.88 -2.62
N ARG A 327 -18.92 16.94 -1.67
CA ARG A 327 -20.21 16.24 -1.81
C ARG A 327 -21.05 16.81 -2.93
N HIS A 328 -21.08 18.14 -3.07
CA HIS A 328 -21.78 18.78 -4.19
C HIS A 328 -21.22 18.33 -5.54
N THR A 329 -19.90 18.32 -5.71
CA THR A 329 -19.24 17.86 -6.94
C THR A 329 -19.59 16.40 -7.26
N ILE A 330 -19.53 15.50 -6.28
CA ILE A 330 -19.93 14.09 -6.46
C ILE A 330 -21.38 13.97 -6.91
N ILE A 331 -22.29 14.69 -6.26
CA ILE A 331 -23.73 14.67 -6.57
C ILE A 331 -24.02 15.23 -7.96
N SER A 332 -23.35 16.31 -8.36
CA SER A 332 -23.62 17.03 -9.62
C SER A 332 -22.95 16.40 -10.83
N GLU A 333 -21.75 15.84 -10.66
CA GLU A 333 -20.96 15.29 -11.77
C GLU A 333 -21.03 13.76 -11.87
N GLY A 334 -21.46 13.09 -10.80
CA GLY A 334 -21.67 11.64 -10.75
C GLY A 334 -20.42 10.86 -11.18
N PRO A 335 -20.50 9.98 -12.21
CA PRO A 335 -19.36 9.21 -12.69
C PRO A 335 -18.16 10.03 -13.19
N ARG A 336 -18.34 11.34 -13.47
CA ARG A 336 -17.27 12.22 -13.94
C ARG A 336 -16.61 13.04 -12.84
N ALA A 337 -17.13 12.99 -11.62
CA ALA A 337 -16.64 13.80 -10.50
C ALA A 337 -15.19 13.50 -10.12
N ILE A 338 -14.76 12.26 -10.34
CA ILE A 338 -13.52 11.71 -9.79
C ILE A 338 -12.77 10.92 -10.85
N GLU A 339 -11.48 11.19 -10.96
CA GLU A 339 -10.49 10.34 -11.60
C GLU A 339 -9.78 9.52 -10.52
N VAL A 340 -9.69 8.20 -10.70
CA VAL A 340 -8.95 7.33 -9.76
C VAL A 340 -7.53 7.16 -10.26
N ALA A 341 -6.56 7.74 -9.55
CA ALA A 341 -5.14 7.52 -9.81
C ALA A 341 -4.68 6.30 -9.01
N ALA A 342 -4.50 5.13 -9.62
CA ALA A 342 -4.03 3.93 -8.93
C ALA A 342 -2.55 3.63 -9.23
N ARG A 343 -1.82 3.10 -8.25
CA ARG A 343 -0.48 2.54 -8.49
C ARG A 343 -0.59 1.32 -9.40
N ARG A 344 0.28 1.26 -10.39
CA ARG A 344 0.36 0.08 -11.25
C ARG A 344 0.93 -1.11 -10.48
N THR A 345 0.12 -2.15 -10.32
CA THR A 345 0.51 -3.44 -9.75
C THR A 345 0.52 -4.54 -10.80
N ALA A 346 1.08 -5.70 -10.45
CA ALA A 346 0.92 -6.89 -11.28
C ALA A 346 -0.53 -7.39 -11.15
N ALA A 347 -1.14 -7.78 -12.28
CA ALA A 347 -2.46 -8.38 -12.26
C ALA A 347 -2.47 -9.66 -11.39
N PRO A 348 -3.58 -9.95 -10.68
CA PRO A 348 -3.74 -11.23 -10.03
C PRO A 348 -3.60 -12.38 -11.04
N PRO A 349 -2.92 -13.47 -10.68
CA PRO A 349 -2.77 -14.61 -11.57
C PRO A 349 -4.10 -15.33 -11.79
N ALA A 350 -4.53 -15.42 -13.05
CA ALA A 350 -5.76 -16.13 -13.45
C ALA A 350 -5.52 -17.58 -13.90
N THR A 351 -4.26 -18.01 -14.04
CA THR A 351 -3.89 -19.33 -14.56
C THR A 351 -2.83 -20.01 -13.69
N PRO A 352 -2.71 -21.35 -13.71
CA PRO A 352 -1.65 -22.06 -12.98
C PRO A 352 -0.23 -21.62 -13.35
N ILE A 353 0.00 -21.27 -14.63
CA ILE A 353 1.27 -20.70 -15.08
C ILE A 353 1.48 -19.32 -14.45
N GLY A 354 0.44 -18.48 -14.46
CA GLY A 354 0.44 -17.19 -13.78
C GLY A 354 0.77 -17.31 -12.29
N MET A 355 0.21 -18.33 -11.61
CA MET A 355 0.52 -18.62 -10.22
C MET A 355 2.00 -18.97 -10.04
N ALA A 356 2.58 -19.79 -10.92
CA ALA A 356 3.98 -20.21 -10.83
C ALA A 356 4.97 -19.03 -10.99
N VAL A 357 4.61 -18.03 -11.79
CA VAL A 357 5.46 -16.85 -12.07
C VAL A 357 5.02 -15.58 -11.35
N GLY A 358 3.98 -15.63 -10.51
CA GLY A 358 3.35 -14.44 -9.93
C GLY A 358 4.31 -13.56 -9.12
N GLY A 359 5.16 -14.16 -8.28
CA GLY A 359 6.19 -13.42 -7.54
C GLY A 359 7.23 -12.75 -8.45
N ILE A 360 7.53 -13.35 -9.60
CA ILE A 360 8.41 -12.75 -10.62
C ILE A 360 7.69 -11.59 -11.30
N ALA A 361 6.41 -11.74 -11.64
CA ALA A 361 5.60 -10.70 -12.25
C ALA A 361 5.53 -9.43 -11.38
N VAL A 362 5.34 -9.58 -10.06
CA VAL A 362 5.39 -8.47 -9.08
C VAL A 362 6.74 -7.76 -9.16
N GLY A 363 7.85 -8.50 -9.08
CA GLY A 363 9.19 -7.93 -9.18
C GLY A 363 9.46 -7.23 -10.51
N VAL A 364 8.97 -7.77 -11.62
CA VAL A 364 9.10 -7.17 -12.96
C VAL A 364 8.31 -5.87 -13.05
N VAL A 365 7.05 -5.82 -12.59
CA VAL A 365 6.24 -4.60 -12.60
C VAL A 365 6.88 -3.52 -11.73
N MET A 366 7.34 -3.88 -10.52
CA MET A 366 8.10 -2.97 -9.66
C MET A 366 9.33 -2.40 -10.38
N LEU A 367 10.15 -3.25 -11.01
CA LEU A 367 11.33 -2.80 -11.75
C LEU A 367 11.01 -2.00 -13.01
N ARG A 368 9.82 -2.17 -13.63
CA ARG A 368 9.42 -1.44 -14.85
C ARG A 368 8.79 -0.08 -14.54
N THR A 369 8.31 0.14 -13.32
CA THR A 369 7.70 1.39 -12.87
C THR A 369 8.68 2.34 -12.16
N MET A 370 9.91 1.88 -11.90
CA MET A 370 10.97 2.72 -11.31
C MET A 370 11.41 3.85 -12.23
N ASP A 371 11.53 5.04 -11.65
CA ASP A 371 12.16 6.20 -12.24
C ASP A 371 13.71 6.06 -12.31
N PRO A 372 14.42 6.94 -13.07
CA PRO A 372 15.87 6.82 -13.20
C PRO A 372 16.64 6.95 -11.86
N PRO A 373 16.31 7.89 -10.94
CA PRO A 373 16.96 7.96 -9.64
C PRO A 373 16.83 6.68 -8.79
N GLU A 374 15.64 6.03 -8.78
CA GLU A 374 15.45 4.74 -8.11
C GLU A 374 16.41 3.68 -8.68
N ARG A 375 16.53 3.59 -10.01
CA ARG A 375 17.45 2.64 -10.66
C ARG A 375 18.90 2.88 -10.31
N ILE A 376 19.33 4.15 -10.26
CA ILE A 376 20.68 4.52 -9.84
C ILE A 376 20.93 4.05 -8.41
N SER A 377 19.99 4.30 -7.50
CA SER A 377 20.09 3.81 -6.12
C SER A 377 20.22 2.29 -6.05
N TRP A 378 19.40 1.55 -6.80
CA TRP A 378 19.52 0.10 -6.93
C TRP A 378 20.91 -0.36 -7.41
N LEU A 379 21.50 0.33 -8.38
CA LEU A 379 22.86 0.03 -8.85
C LEU A 379 23.89 0.28 -7.74
N VAL A 380 23.82 1.43 -7.08
CA VAL A 380 24.75 1.81 -5.99
C VAL A 380 24.71 0.76 -4.87
N TRP A 381 23.53 0.38 -4.40
CA TRP A 381 23.36 -0.64 -3.36
C TRP A 381 23.85 -2.02 -3.81
N SER A 382 23.46 -2.45 -5.01
CA SER A 382 23.85 -3.76 -5.53
C SER A 382 25.37 -3.90 -5.67
N TRP A 383 26.03 -2.88 -6.22
CA TRP A 383 27.48 -2.86 -6.36
C TRP A 383 28.19 -2.68 -5.02
N GLY A 384 27.67 -1.82 -4.13
CA GLY A 384 28.20 -1.65 -2.77
C GLY A 384 28.23 -2.96 -1.99
N LEU A 385 27.11 -3.70 -1.97
CA LEU A 385 27.03 -5.03 -1.34
C LEU A 385 27.97 -6.04 -2.00
N CYS A 386 28.10 -6.00 -3.33
CA CYS A 386 29.05 -6.83 -4.07
C CYS A 386 30.51 -6.54 -3.63
N PHE A 387 30.91 -5.27 -3.58
CA PHE A 387 32.25 -4.87 -3.16
C PHE A 387 32.56 -5.26 -1.72
N VAL A 388 31.61 -5.08 -0.79
CA VAL A 388 31.74 -5.52 0.60
C VAL A 388 31.93 -7.04 0.66
N SER A 389 31.12 -7.79 -0.08
CA SER A 389 31.20 -9.26 -0.12
C SER A 389 32.54 -9.75 -0.70
N LEU A 390 33.02 -9.12 -1.78
CA LEU A 390 34.32 -9.43 -2.39
C LEU A 390 35.49 -9.13 -1.45
N ARG A 391 35.44 -7.99 -0.73
CA ARG A 391 36.45 -7.62 0.28
C ARG A 391 36.46 -8.58 1.48
N GLN A 392 35.29 -9.03 1.94
CA GLN A 392 35.22 -10.03 3.00
C GLN A 392 35.76 -11.39 2.53
N ALA A 393 35.42 -11.80 1.30
CA ALA A 393 35.94 -13.02 0.71
C ALA A 393 37.47 -12.99 0.58
N SER A 394 38.05 -11.88 0.11
CA SER A 394 39.52 -11.75 0.00
C SER A 394 40.21 -11.81 1.37
N ARG A 395 39.67 -11.11 2.38
CA ARG A 395 40.16 -11.18 3.76
C ARG A 395 40.10 -12.60 4.34
N SER A 396 39.02 -13.34 4.07
CA SER A 396 38.88 -14.73 4.53
C SER A 396 39.91 -15.67 3.89
N ARG A 397 40.20 -15.49 2.59
CA ARG A 397 41.22 -16.27 1.85
C ARG A 397 42.64 -16.00 2.37
N LEU A 398 42.95 -14.74 2.69
CA LEU A 398 44.23 -14.37 3.29
C LEU A 398 44.40 -15.03 4.67
N LYS A 399 43.37 -14.97 5.53
CA LYS A 399 43.38 -15.64 6.84
C LYS A 399 43.53 -17.15 6.73
N SER A 400 42.89 -17.81 5.74
CA SER A 400 43.05 -19.26 5.53
C SER A 400 44.45 -19.64 5.03
N ARG A 401 45.08 -18.81 4.18
CA ARG A 401 46.47 -19.03 3.74
C ARG A 401 47.47 -18.83 4.89
N ALA A 402 47.23 -17.85 5.76
CA ALA A 402 48.06 -17.65 6.96
C ALA A 402 47.93 -18.78 8.00
N ARG A 403 46.87 -19.59 7.93
CA ARG A 403 46.64 -20.77 8.78
C ARG A 403 47.12 -22.09 8.17
N ILE A 404 47.91 -22.05 7.08
CA ILE A 404 48.61 -23.25 6.62
C ILE A 404 49.46 -23.75 7.81
N PRO A 405 49.26 -24.98 8.29
CA PRO A 405 49.97 -25.48 9.46
C PRO A 405 51.47 -25.38 9.21
N LYS A 406 52.24 -24.86 10.18
CA LYS A 406 53.69 -25.03 10.17
C LYS A 406 53.97 -26.52 9.91
N PRO A 407 54.90 -26.88 9.00
CA PRO A 407 55.24 -28.27 8.77
C PRO A 407 55.51 -28.90 10.14
N ARG A 408 54.81 -30.00 10.45
CA ARG A 408 55.09 -30.80 11.64
C ARG A 408 56.59 -31.02 11.65
N ALA A 409 57.26 -30.55 12.70
CA ALA A 409 58.70 -30.76 12.87
C ALA A 409 58.99 -32.24 12.59
N ALA A 410 59.98 -32.51 11.75
CA ALA A 410 60.35 -33.86 11.39
C ALA A 410 60.45 -34.70 12.67
N PRO A 411 59.93 -35.94 12.68
CA PRO A 411 60.07 -36.82 13.83
C PRO A 411 61.55 -36.85 14.21
N ARG A 412 61.85 -36.52 15.48
CA ARG A 412 63.22 -36.63 16.00
C ARG A 412 63.71 -38.05 15.70
N PRO A 413 64.94 -38.23 15.17
CA PRO A 413 65.47 -39.55 14.96
C PRO A 413 65.38 -40.32 16.27
N ALA A 414 64.80 -41.52 16.22
CA ALA A 414 64.85 -42.45 17.33
C ALA A 414 66.32 -42.72 17.60
N VAL A 415 66.81 -42.27 18.76
CA VAL A 415 68.10 -42.71 19.27
C VAL A 415 67.88 -44.15 19.67
N ASP A 416 68.45 -45.09 18.89
CA ASP A 416 68.53 -46.49 19.28
C ASP A 416 69.33 -46.58 20.58
N ALA A 417 68.63 -46.93 21.65
CA ALA A 417 69.25 -47.35 22.90
C ALA A 417 69.48 -48.87 22.82
N ALA A 418 70.52 -49.30 22.10
CA ALA A 418 71.05 -50.66 22.19
C ALA A 418 72.53 -50.71 21.75
N ALA A 419 73.37 -51.12 22.71
CA ALA A 419 74.73 -51.66 22.61
C ALA A 419 75.87 -50.73 22.15
#